data_AF-A0A3B0XCB8-F1
#
_entry.id   AF-A0A3B0XCB8-F1
#
_cell.length_a   1.000
_cell.length_b   1.000
_cell.length_c   1.000
_cell.angle_alpha   90.00
_cell.angle_beta   90.00
_cell.angle_gamma   90.00
#
_symmetry.space_group_name_H-M   'P 1'
#
loop_
_entity.id
_entity.type
_entity.pdbx_description
1 polymer ?
#
loop_
_entity_poly.entity_id
_entity_poly.type
_entity_poly.pdbx_seq_one_letter_code
_entity_poly.pdbx_strand_id
1 'polypeptide(L)'
;MCGIVGAVAERNVTPILLEGLRRLEYRGYDSAGIAVINSDNCLDRVRRVGKVKNLSESLNKTPITGFSGIAHTRWATHGEPSEPNAHPHICNNAVAVVHNGIIENHAQLREQQKANGYTFTSETDTEVVVHQIEVYKAAGADLLQAVKKAASDFEGAYALGVVAVDEPGRLITTRCGSPLVIGVGFGEYFIASDVAALLPVTQRFMFLEEGDIADIKKDSLIIYDKNDRPVEREIRTSELSVDAVSRGEFRHYMMKEIYEQPIVLADAMEGRIYDNKVLDGAFGADAEAVFNQVKRVQIIACGTSFHAGMVARYWLESLAGIPCNVEVASEFRYRHPVITDDTLVVTISQSGETADTLAALRNLKEKTQLTLSVCNVAESSLVRESKLVLMTRAGPEIGVASTKAFTTQLIGLMLLTLALGRRSGLDEALEKRLLDDLKSLPAIIEKILADNQIEAWSDNFKDTLNAIFLGRGVQYPIAMEGALKLKEISYIHAEAYAAGELKHGPLALVDPQMPIIAVAPKDGLEDKLKSNLQEVLARNGEVYLFADERLDMRDLGDNCHVITVPEIESEVAPILYAIPLQLFSYYVAVRKGTDVDQPRNLAKSVTVE
;
A
#
# COMPACT_ATOMS: atom_id res chain seq x y z
N MET A 1 1.01 -2.74 -8.48
CA MET A 1 1.63 -1.62 -9.24
C MET A 1 2.85 -2.13 -9.99
N CYS A 2 3.11 -1.67 -11.20
CA CYS A 2 4.39 -1.94 -11.84
C CYS A 2 5.59 -1.21 -11.16
N GLY A 3 6.82 -1.65 -11.40
CA GLY A 3 8.04 -0.98 -10.95
C GLY A 3 8.86 -0.49 -12.13
N ILE A 4 9.33 0.76 -12.10
CA ILE A 4 10.29 1.31 -13.09
C ILE A 4 11.64 1.45 -12.43
N VAL A 5 12.71 1.09 -13.15
CA VAL A 5 14.09 1.49 -12.85
C VAL A 5 14.76 1.91 -14.16
N GLY A 6 15.54 2.99 -14.13
CA GLY A 6 16.35 3.42 -15.25
C GLY A 6 17.67 3.99 -14.76
N ALA A 7 18.68 3.96 -15.61
CA ALA A 7 20.03 4.35 -15.24
C ALA A 7 20.79 4.92 -16.44
N VAL A 8 21.61 5.93 -16.17
CA VAL A 8 22.63 6.47 -17.07
C VAL A 8 23.93 6.60 -16.27
N ALA A 9 24.94 5.83 -16.64
CA ALA A 9 26.22 5.76 -15.91
C ALA A 9 27.41 5.51 -16.86
N GLU A 10 28.64 5.57 -16.34
CA GLU A 10 29.85 5.13 -17.06
C GLU A 10 30.09 3.61 -16.99
N ARG A 11 29.43 2.94 -16.06
CA ARG A 11 29.58 1.51 -15.80
C ARG A 11 28.38 0.74 -16.32
N ASN A 12 28.52 -0.57 -16.44
CA ASN A 12 27.43 -1.44 -16.81
C ASN A 12 26.25 -1.29 -15.84
N VAL A 13 25.08 -0.86 -16.33
CA VAL A 13 23.89 -0.62 -15.51
C VAL A 13 23.04 -1.87 -15.30
N THR A 14 23.22 -2.94 -16.07
CA THR A 14 22.39 -4.16 -15.98
C THR A 14 22.27 -4.72 -14.55
N PRO A 15 23.34 -4.84 -13.74
CA PRO A 15 23.24 -5.32 -12.36
C PRO A 15 22.44 -4.38 -11.45
N ILE A 16 22.57 -3.07 -11.66
CA ILE A 16 21.86 -2.03 -10.89
C ILE A 16 20.37 -2.10 -11.21
N LEU A 17 20.02 -2.16 -12.49
CA LEU A 17 18.65 -2.31 -12.95
C LEU A 17 18.00 -3.57 -12.37
N LEU A 18 18.69 -4.71 -12.43
CA LEU A 18 18.20 -5.98 -11.90
C LEU A 18 17.99 -5.95 -10.38
N GLU A 19 18.92 -5.36 -9.64
CA GLU A 19 18.80 -5.21 -8.18
C GLU A 19 17.65 -4.25 -7.81
N GLY A 20 17.49 -3.15 -8.55
CA GLY A 20 16.34 -2.26 -8.40
C GLY A 20 15.02 -3.00 -8.62
N LEU A 21 14.94 -3.87 -9.65
CA LEU A 21 13.74 -4.69 -9.88
C LEU A 21 13.45 -5.65 -8.74
N ARG A 22 14.47 -6.30 -8.14
CA ARG A 22 14.26 -7.18 -6.97
C ARG A 22 13.62 -6.42 -5.81
N ARG A 23 14.04 -5.16 -5.60
CA ARG A 23 13.50 -4.30 -4.55
C ARG A 23 12.12 -3.74 -4.88
N LEU A 24 11.72 -3.73 -6.15
CA LEU A 24 10.38 -3.33 -6.60
C LEU A 24 9.46 -4.53 -6.86
N GLU A 25 9.92 -5.77 -6.66
CA GLU A 25 9.13 -6.96 -6.95
C GLU A 25 7.85 -7.03 -6.12
N TYR A 26 7.84 -6.44 -4.92
CA TYR A 26 6.63 -6.34 -4.08
C TYR A 26 5.51 -5.50 -4.72
N ARG A 27 5.85 -4.66 -5.70
CA ARG A 27 4.85 -3.87 -6.45
C ARG A 27 4.16 -4.74 -7.50
N GLY A 28 4.89 -5.60 -8.20
CA GLY A 28 4.37 -6.46 -9.27
C GLY A 28 5.36 -7.57 -9.67
N TYR A 29 4.83 -8.74 -10.02
CA TYR A 29 5.60 -9.97 -10.24
C TYR A 29 5.03 -10.87 -11.35
N ASP A 30 4.13 -10.33 -12.19
CA ASP A 30 3.54 -11.08 -13.31
C ASP A 30 4.54 -11.28 -14.45
N SER A 31 5.41 -10.29 -14.67
CA SER A 31 6.53 -10.36 -15.60
C SER A 31 7.57 -9.29 -15.28
N ALA A 32 8.78 -9.45 -15.83
CA ALA A 32 9.85 -8.47 -15.70
C ALA A 32 10.73 -8.40 -16.96
N GLY A 33 11.38 -7.28 -17.19
CA GLY A 33 12.31 -7.13 -18.29
C GLY A 33 13.29 -5.98 -18.16
N ILE A 34 14.35 -6.03 -18.96
CA ILE A 34 15.41 -5.03 -19.06
C ILE A 34 15.70 -4.77 -20.53
N ALA A 35 15.93 -3.50 -20.86
CA ALA A 35 16.53 -3.07 -22.12
C ALA A 35 17.72 -2.15 -21.84
N VAL A 36 18.84 -2.39 -22.52
CA VAL A 36 20.04 -1.56 -22.43
C VAL A 36 20.55 -1.22 -23.83
N ILE A 37 21.19 -0.05 -23.94
CA ILE A 37 21.95 0.30 -25.14
C ILE A 37 23.39 -0.16 -24.94
N ASN A 38 23.84 -1.08 -25.78
CA ASN A 38 25.17 -1.67 -25.70
C ASN A 38 26.24 -0.77 -26.34
N SER A 39 27.51 -1.20 -26.29
CA SER A 39 28.64 -0.44 -26.81
C SER A 39 28.61 -0.22 -28.33
N ASP A 40 27.87 -1.05 -29.07
CA ASP A 40 27.71 -0.95 -30.52
C ASP A 40 26.54 -0.05 -30.92
N ASN A 41 25.96 0.68 -29.95
CA ASN A 41 24.72 1.43 -30.09
C ASN A 41 23.59 0.56 -30.66
N CYS A 42 23.44 -0.65 -30.12
CA CYS A 42 22.32 -1.53 -30.40
C CYS A 42 21.49 -1.73 -29.13
N LEU A 43 20.20 -1.97 -29.30
CA LEU A 43 19.29 -2.16 -28.18
C LEU A 43 19.13 -3.65 -27.87
N ASP A 44 19.66 -4.06 -26.71
CA ASP A 44 19.53 -5.43 -26.21
C ASP A 44 18.38 -5.49 -25.21
N ARG A 45 17.46 -6.47 -25.39
CA ARG A 45 16.30 -6.65 -24.52
C ARG A 45 16.14 -8.09 -24.08
N VAL A 46 15.86 -8.26 -22.78
CA VAL A 46 15.43 -9.55 -22.20
C VAL A 46 14.17 -9.33 -21.38
N ARG A 47 13.14 -10.14 -21.63
CA ARG A 47 11.86 -10.13 -20.90
C ARG A 47 11.51 -11.54 -20.47
N ARG A 48 10.88 -11.72 -19.31
CA ARG A 48 10.41 -13.02 -18.83
C ARG A 48 9.08 -12.88 -18.09
N VAL A 49 8.23 -13.89 -18.24
CA VAL A 49 7.02 -14.06 -17.42
C VAL A 49 7.43 -14.56 -16.02
N GLY A 50 6.70 -14.11 -15.01
CA GLY A 50 6.90 -14.42 -13.61
C GLY A 50 7.89 -13.48 -12.91
N LYS A 51 8.38 -13.95 -11.76
CA LYS A 51 9.23 -13.20 -10.83
C LYS A 51 10.56 -12.76 -11.44
N VAL A 52 11.19 -11.73 -10.87
CA VAL A 52 12.50 -11.17 -11.28
C VAL A 52 13.60 -12.24 -11.28
N LYS A 53 13.44 -13.29 -10.47
CA LYS A 53 14.34 -14.46 -10.49
C LYS A 53 14.46 -15.10 -11.89
N ASN A 54 13.36 -15.25 -12.63
CA ASN A 54 13.36 -15.84 -13.98
C ASN A 54 14.17 -14.98 -14.96
N LEU A 55 14.04 -13.66 -14.84
CA LEU A 55 14.82 -12.68 -15.59
C LEU A 55 16.31 -12.78 -15.22
N SER A 56 16.63 -12.85 -13.92
CA SER A 56 18.00 -13.02 -13.42
C SER A 56 18.66 -14.29 -13.97
N GLU A 57 17.95 -15.43 -13.97
CA GLU A 57 18.46 -16.69 -14.53
C GLU A 57 18.73 -16.59 -16.03
N SER A 58 17.92 -15.82 -16.75
CA SER A 58 18.08 -15.61 -18.19
C SER A 58 19.26 -14.69 -18.51
N LEU A 59 19.44 -13.62 -17.73
CA LEU A 59 20.59 -12.73 -17.84
C LEU A 59 21.92 -13.41 -17.48
N ASN A 60 21.88 -14.40 -16.58
CA ASN A 60 23.07 -15.22 -16.29
C ASN A 60 23.47 -16.11 -17.49
N LYS A 61 22.51 -16.55 -18.31
CA LYS A 61 22.77 -17.36 -19.52
C LYS A 61 23.16 -16.50 -20.71
N THR A 62 22.50 -15.36 -20.89
CA THR A 62 22.74 -14.42 -21.98
C THR A 62 22.88 -13.01 -21.38
N PRO A 63 24.09 -12.63 -20.93
CA PRO A 63 24.32 -11.32 -20.36
C PRO A 63 24.14 -10.23 -21.39
N ILE A 64 23.44 -9.17 -21.00
CA ILE A 64 23.37 -7.91 -21.75
C ILE A 64 24.12 -6.84 -20.96
N THR A 65 24.85 -5.97 -21.64
CA THR A 65 25.68 -4.93 -21.02
C THR A 65 25.44 -3.60 -21.70
N GLY A 66 25.30 -2.53 -20.93
CA GLY A 66 25.13 -1.19 -21.46
C GLY A 66 25.32 -0.12 -20.39
N PHE A 67 25.51 1.11 -20.84
CA PHE A 67 25.77 2.28 -19.99
C PHE A 67 24.51 3.10 -19.70
N SER A 68 23.47 2.91 -20.53
CA SER A 68 22.14 3.46 -20.32
C SER A 68 21.09 2.37 -20.55
N GLY A 69 20.07 2.34 -19.70
CA GLY A 69 19.01 1.35 -19.83
C GLY A 69 17.84 1.58 -18.90
N ILE A 70 16.80 0.81 -19.16
CA ILE A 70 15.52 0.84 -18.45
C ILE A 70 15.06 -0.58 -18.15
N ALA A 71 14.32 -0.72 -17.07
CA ALA A 71 13.90 -1.98 -16.50
C ALA A 71 12.52 -1.85 -15.89
N HIS A 72 11.79 -2.96 -15.89
CA HIS A 72 10.42 -2.97 -15.41
C HIS A 72 10.01 -4.27 -14.74
N THR A 73 9.20 -4.17 -13.69
CA THR A 73 8.36 -5.25 -13.16
C THR A 73 6.90 -4.92 -13.40
N ARG A 74 6.12 -5.89 -13.85
CA ARG A 74 4.74 -5.67 -14.28
C ARG A 74 3.73 -6.29 -13.31
N TRP A 75 2.65 -5.56 -13.10
CA TRP A 75 1.36 -6.06 -12.61
C TRP A 75 0.33 -5.79 -13.72
N ALA A 76 -0.24 -6.85 -14.29
CA ALA A 76 -0.99 -6.75 -15.55
C ALA A 76 -2.38 -6.10 -15.36
N THR A 77 -2.64 -4.99 -16.05
CA THR A 77 -3.97 -4.35 -16.15
C THR A 77 -4.62 -4.62 -17.50
N HIS A 78 -3.89 -4.39 -18.60
CA HIS A 78 -4.33 -4.64 -19.97
C HIS A 78 -3.52 -5.76 -20.63
N GLY A 79 -4.17 -6.83 -21.07
CA GLY A 79 -3.52 -7.99 -21.68
C GLY A 79 -2.89 -8.94 -20.65
N GLU A 80 -3.01 -10.24 -20.91
CA GLU A 80 -2.58 -11.29 -19.99
C GLU A 80 -1.07 -11.22 -19.66
N PRO A 81 -0.63 -11.77 -18.51
CA PRO A 81 0.78 -11.97 -18.19
C PRO A 81 1.52 -12.85 -19.22
N SER A 82 2.06 -12.22 -20.26
CA SER A 82 2.80 -12.87 -21.34
C SER A 82 4.11 -12.15 -21.66
N GLU A 83 5.07 -12.84 -22.27
CA GLU A 83 6.34 -12.23 -22.67
C GLU A 83 6.15 -11.10 -23.70
N PRO A 84 5.23 -11.18 -24.69
CA PRO A 84 4.88 -10.06 -25.56
C PRO A 84 4.38 -8.81 -24.80
N ASN A 85 3.58 -9.00 -23.74
CA ASN A 85 3.01 -7.92 -22.93
C ASN A 85 3.97 -7.40 -21.83
N ALA A 86 5.11 -8.05 -21.62
CA ALA A 86 6.10 -7.58 -20.65
C ALA A 86 6.84 -6.34 -21.17
N HIS A 87 7.17 -5.41 -20.29
CA HIS A 87 8.01 -4.26 -20.64
C HIS A 87 9.49 -4.66 -20.57
N PRO A 88 10.43 -3.91 -21.22
CA PRO A 88 10.21 -2.74 -22.07
C PRO A 88 9.60 -3.03 -23.46
N HIS A 89 8.75 -2.12 -23.93
CA HIS A 89 8.27 -2.11 -25.32
C HIS A 89 9.28 -1.41 -26.22
N ILE A 90 9.40 -1.87 -27.46
CA ILE A 90 10.35 -1.36 -28.46
C ILE A 90 9.59 -1.08 -29.75
N CYS A 91 9.88 0.05 -30.41
CA CYS A 91 9.47 0.32 -31.78
C CYS A 91 10.71 0.41 -32.69
N ASN A 92 10.66 -0.29 -33.83
CA ASN A 92 11.65 -0.25 -34.91
C ASN A 92 13.11 -0.47 -34.47
N ASN A 93 13.34 -1.17 -33.36
CA ASN A 93 14.65 -1.31 -32.69
C ASN A 93 15.35 0.04 -32.41
N ALA A 94 14.61 1.15 -32.40
CA ALA A 94 15.13 2.50 -32.28
C ALA A 94 14.85 3.12 -30.91
N VAL A 95 13.65 2.91 -30.37
CA VAL A 95 13.19 3.49 -29.10
C VAL A 95 12.69 2.38 -28.19
N ALA A 96 13.03 2.45 -26.90
CA ALA A 96 12.47 1.59 -25.86
C ALA A 96 11.81 2.40 -24.75
N VAL A 97 10.70 1.87 -24.23
CA VAL A 97 9.88 2.51 -23.18
C VAL A 97 9.54 1.51 -22.08
N VAL A 98 9.60 2.00 -20.84
CA VAL A 98 8.92 1.42 -19.68
C VAL A 98 7.86 2.39 -19.17
N HIS A 99 6.73 1.86 -18.71
CA HIS A 99 5.55 2.63 -18.33
C HIS A 99 4.91 2.08 -17.06
N ASN A 100 4.55 2.97 -16.15
CA ASN A 100 3.69 2.72 -15.00
C ASN A 100 2.46 3.62 -15.12
N GLY A 101 1.27 3.05 -15.20
CA GLY A 101 0.06 3.83 -15.43
C GLY A 101 -0.91 3.16 -16.39
N ILE A 102 -1.88 3.94 -16.85
CA ILE A 102 -2.85 3.58 -17.88
C ILE A 102 -2.98 4.76 -18.84
N ILE A 103 -2.82 4.49 -20.14
CA ILE A 103 -3.17 5.44 -21.21
C ILE A 103 -4.64 5.23 -21.58
N GLU A 104 -5.52 6.14 -21.16
CA GLU A 104 -6.97 6.01 -21.30
C GLU A 104 -7.41 6.10 -22.77
N ASN A 105 -6.75 6.94 -23.56
CA ASN A 105 -7.03 7.12 -24.99
C ASN A 105 -6.24 6.16 -25.91
N HIS A 106 -5.69 5.06 -25.38
CA HIS A 106 -4.87 4.10 -26.14
C HIS A 106 -5.58 3.51 -27.37
N ALA A 107 -6.90 3.28 -27.30
CA ALA A 107 -7.66 2.69 -28.40
C ALA A 107 -7.67 3.60 -29.64
N GLN A 108 -7.87 4.91 -29.43
CA GLN A 108 -7.86 5.90 -30.50
C GLN A 108 -6.47 6.02 -31.13
N LEU A 109 -5.43 6.15 -30.31
CA LEU A 109 -4.05 6.27 -30.75
C LEU A 109 -3.58 5.01 -31.50
N ARG A 110 -3.95 3.82 -31.01
CA ARG A 110 -3.63 2.54 -31.66
C ARG A 110 -4.18 2.47 -33.08
N GLU A 111 -5.42 2.87 -33.30
CA GLU A 111 -6.01 2.87 -34.65
C GLU A 111 -5.34 3.89 -35.58
N GLN A 112 -5.00 5.08 -35.08
CA GLN A 112 -4.23 6.06 -35.85
C GLN A 112 -2.84 5.54 -36.25
N GLN A 113 -2.14 4.90 -35.32
CA GLN A 113 -0.81 4.34 -35.55
C GLN A 113 -0.86 3.16 -36.54
N LYS A 114 -1.84 2.27 -36.44
CA LYS A 114 -2.05 1.21 -37.44
C LYS A 114 -2.31 1.79 -38.83
N ALA A 115 -3.12 2.85 -38.94
CA ALA A 115 -3.38 3.53 -40.21
C ALA A 115 -2.09 4.15 -40.81
N ASN A 116 -1.14 4.54 -39.96
CA ASN A 116 0.19 5.03 -40.34
C ASN A 116 1.22 3.91 -40.60
N GLY A 117 0.81 2.63 -40.58
CA GLY A 117 1.65 1.49 -40.93
C GLY A 117 2.39 0.82 -39.77
N TYR A 118 2.15 1.22 -38.53
CA TYR A 118 2.75 0.56 -37.36
C TYR A 118 2.09 -0.79 -37.09
N THR A 119 2.93 -1.79 -36.80
CA THR A 119 2.48 -3.14 -36.42
C THR A 119 2.57 -3.29 -34.90
N PHE A 120 1.46 -3.66 -34.27
CA PHE A 120 1.40 -3.97 -32.85
C PHE A 120 1.68 -5.45 -32.59
N THR A 121 2.45 -5.71 -31.54
CA THR A 121 2.91 -7.04 -31.14
C THR A 121 2.43 -7.44 -29.74
N SER A 122 1.70 -6.56 -29.07
CA SER A 122 1.15 -6.73 -27.74
C SER A 122 -0.28 -6.20 -27.65
N GLU A 123 -0.95 -6.54 -26.56
CA GLU A 123 -2.28 -6.02 -26.24
C GLU A 123 -2.22 -4.74 -25.39
N THR A 124 -1.03 -4.37 -24.93
CA THR A 124 -0.83 -3.30 -23.93
C THR A 124 -1.06 -1.90 -24.47
N ASP A 125 -1.61 -1.04 -23.63
CA ASP A 125 -1.65 0.41 -23.82
C ASP A 125 -0.24 1.00 -23.97
N THR A 126 0.76 0.41 -23.30
CA THR A 126 2.16 0.86 -23.33
C THR A 126 2.80 0.81 -24.72
N GLU A 127 2.42 -0.14 -25.58
CA GLU A 127 2.96 -0.20 -26.94
C GLU A 127 2.56 1.03 -27.79
N VAL A 128 1.41 1.65 -27.49
CA VAL A 128 1.00 2.91 -28.11
C VAL A 128 1.97 4.04 -27.78
N VAL A 129 2.52 4.05 -26.56
CA VAL A 129 3.47 5.08 -26.10
C VAL A 129 4.75 5.04 -26.92
N VAL A 130 5.35 3.86 -27.10
CA VAL A 130 6.61 3.73 -27.84
C VAL A 130 6.44 4.06 -29.33
N HIS A 131 5.30 3.71 -29.92
CA HIS A 131 4.97 4.10 -31.29
C HIS A 131 4.76 5.61 -31.43
N GLN A 132 4.05 6.25 -30.50
CA GLN A 132 3.82 7.70 -30.58
C GLN A 132 5.13 8.49 -30.49
N ILE A 133 6.06 8.07 -29.62
CA ILE A 133 7.39 8.68 -29.54
C ILE A 133 8.16 8.47 -30.85
N GLU A 134 8.10 7.27 -31.43
CA GLU A 134 8.79 6.96 -32.68
C GLU A 134 8.24 7.79 -33.85
N VAL A 135 6.91 8.00 -33.95
CA VAL A 135 6.28 8.89 -34.95
C VAL A 135 6.94 10.27 -34.96
N TYR A 136 7.14 10.87 -33.78
CA TYR A 136 7.76 12.19 -33.69
C TYR A 136 9.27 12.16 -33.99
N LYS A 137 9.97 11.09 -33.61
CA LYS A 137 11.39 10.90 -33.96
C LYS A 137 11.58 10.72 -35.47
N ALA A 138 10.74 9.92 -36.12
CA ALA A 138 10.75 9.73 -37.57
C ALA A 138 10.44 11.04 -38.32
N ALA A 139 9.68 11.95 -37.70
CA ALA A 139 9.44 13.32 -38.19
C ALA A 139 10.59 14.30 -37.92
N GLY A 140 11.71 13.86 -37.35
CA GLY A 140 12.94 14.66 -37.15
C GLY A 140 13.07 15.33 -35.78
N ALA A 141 12.23 15.00 -34.80
CA ALA A 141 12.39 15.48 -33.42
C ALA A 141 13.52 14.74 -32.69
N ASP A 142 14.24 15.42 -31.81
CA ASP A 142 15.13 14.76 -30.85
C ASP A 142 14.33 14.01 -29.77
N LEU A 143 14.98 13.18 -28.95
CA LEU A 143 14.30 12.34 -27.97
C LEU A 143 13.45 13.16 -26.98
N LEU A 144 13.96 14.30 -26.51
CA LEU A 144 13.22 15.17 -25.57
C LEU A 144 11.98 15.76 -26.23
N GLN A 145 12.11 16.30 -27.44
CA GLN A 145 10.99 16.88 -28.19
C GLN A 145 9.95 15.83 -28.54
N ALA A 146 10.39 14.62 -28.93
CA ALA A 146 9.49 13.51 -29.24
C ALA A 146 8.69 13.08 -28.02
N VAL A 147 9.32 12.95 -26.84
CA VAL A 147 8.63 12.62 -25.60
C VAL A 147 7.69 13.75 -25.16
N LYS A 148 8.08 15.02 -25.27
CA LYS A 148 7.22 16.17 -24.96
C LYS A 148 5.94 16.18 -25.81
N LYS A 149 6.07 15.97 -27.12
CA LYS A 149 4.92 15.91 -28.04
C LYS A 149 4.05 14.68 -27.80
N ALA A 150 4.66 13.51 -27.58
CA ALA A 150 3.92 12.29 -27.27
C ALA A 150 3.14 12.43 -25.95
N ALA A 151 3.75 13.01 -24.92
CA ALA A 151 3.10 13.23 -23.63
C ALA A 151 1.85 14.12 -23.74
N SER A 152 1.84 15.12 -24.63
CA SER A 152 0.65 15.95 -24.87
C SER A 152 -0.49 15.23 -25.58
N ASP A 153 -0.22 14.09 -26.21
CA ASP A 153 -1.24 13.27 -26.87
C ASP A 153 -1.89 12.25 -25.92
N PHE A 154 -1.35 12.05 -24.72
CA PHE A 154 -1.80 11.01 -23.79
C PHE A 154 -2.83 11.53 -22.80
N GLU A 155 -3.89 10.74 -22.61
CA GLU A 155 -4.87 10.91 -21.54
C GLU A 155 -4.68 9.81 -20.49
N GLY A 156 -4.90 10.14 -19.20
CA GLY A 156 -4.73 9.23 -18.08
C GLY A 156 -3.50 9.54 -17.22
N ALA A 157 -3.09 8.54 -16.42
CA ALA A 157 -1.96 8.64 -15.50
C ALA A 157 -0.82 7.74 -15.98
N TYR A 158 0.38 8.28 -16.12
CA TYR A 158 1.58 7.58 -16.60
C TYR A 158 2.87 8.12 -15.97
N ALA A 159 3.84 7.23 -15.78
CA ALA A 159 5.24 7.55 -15.55
C ALA A 159 6.08 6.77 -16.55
N LEU A 160 7.00 7.44 -17.24
CA LEU A 160 7.75 6.85 -18.36
C LEU A 160 9.25 6.90 -18.12
N GLY A 161 9.96 5.86 -18.57
CA GLY A 161 11.40 5.88 -18.82
C GLY A 161 11.67 5.53 -20.28
N VAL A 162 12.40 6.40 -20.99
CA VAL A 162 12.59 6.28 -22.44
C VAL A 162 14.07 6.38 -22.79
N VAL A 163 14.54 5.46 -23.63
CA VAL A 163 15.89 5.50 -24.23
C VAL A 163 15.80 5.29 -25.74
N ALA A 164 16.75 5.85 -26.49
CA ALA A 164 16.81 5.71 -27.94
C ALA A 164 18.24 5.44 -28.44
N VAL A 165 18.34 4.60 -29.47
CA VAL A 165 19.61 4.08 -30.01
C VAL A 165 20.49 5.16 -30.64
N ASP A 166 19.88 6.14 -31.30
CA ASP A 166 20.54 7.27 -31.95
C ASP A 166 21.02 8.36 -30.97
N GLU A 167 20.62 8.26 -29.69
CA GLU A 167 21.01 9.18 -28.61
C GLU A 167 21.49 8.40 -27.37
N PRO A 168 22.58 7.61 -27.49
CA PRO A 168 23.08 6.76 -26.40
C PRO A 168 23.52 7.60 -25.19
N GLY A 169 23.28 7.10 -23.97
CA GLY A 169 23.61 7.84 -22.75
C GLY A 169 22.66 9.00 -22.41
N ARG A 170 21.53 9.12 -23.11
CA ARG A 170 20.42 10.02 -22.79
C ARG A 170 19.20 9.20 -22.37
N LEU A 171 18.58 9.59 -21.27
CA LEU A 171 17.34 9.01 -20.76
C LEU A 171 16.35 10.15 -20.55
N ILE A 172 15.14 10.01 -21.10
CA ILE A 172 14.05 10.95 -20.84
C ILE A 172 13.04 10.27 -19.93
N THR A 173 12.55 11.03 -18.95
CA THR A 173 11.53 10.55 -18.03
C THR A 173 10.44 11.59 -17.84
N THR A 174 9.21 11.15 -17.62
CA THR A 174 8.06 12.05 -17.40
C THR A 174 7.13 11.48 -16.35
N ARG A 175 6.46 12.36 -15.61
CA ARG A 175 5.49 12.05 -14.57
C ARG A 175 4.15 12.75 -14.82
N CYS A 176 3.08 11.95 -14.91
CA CYS A 176 1.69 12.38 -14.88
C CYS A 176 0.90 11.40 -13.98
N GLY A 177 0.56 11.76 -12.74
CA GLY A 177 -0.14 10.90 -11.79
C GLY A 177 0.78 9.89 -11.09
N SER A 178 1.31 8.90 -11.83
CA SER A 178 2.13 7.82 -11.27
C SER A 178 3.45 8.33 -10.66
N PRO A 179 3.90 7.82 -9.50
CA PRO A 179 5.08 8.34 -8.82
C PRO A 179 6.38 7.99 -9.56
N LEU A 180 7.31 8.94 -9.56
CA LEU A 180 8.63 8.80 -10.17
C LEU A 180 9.64 9.71 -9.47
N VAL A 181 10.81 9.15 -9.18
CA VAL A 181 11.90 9.83 -8.46
C VAL A 181 13.21 9.69 -9.22
N ILE A 182 14.04 10.73 -9.18
CA ILE A 182 15.39 10.75 -9.74
C ILE A 182 16.39 10.53 -8.61
N GLY A 183 17.21 9.49 -8.71
CA GLY A 183 18.36 9.26 -7.85
C GLY A 183 19.61 9.95 -8.41
N VAL A 184 20.31 10.70 -7.55
CA VAL A 184 21.51 11.45 -7.90
C VAL A 184 22.74 10.73 -7.36
N GLY A 185 23.52 10.09 -8.25
CA GLY A 185 24.80 9.48 -7.92
C GLY A 185 25.99 10.41 -8.17
N PHE A 186 27.20 9.86 -8.13
CA PHE A 186 28.43 10.58 -8.47
C PHE A 186 28.75 10.38 -9.95
N GLY A 187 28.36 11.32 -10.81
CA GLY A 187 28.55 11.21 -12.26
C GLY A 187 27.64 10.17 -12.93
N GLU A 188 26.54 9.81 -12.27
CA GLU A 188 25.52 8.88 -12.74
C GLU A 188 24.15 9.33 -12.20
N TYR A 189 23.10 9.07 -12.99
CA TYR A 189 21.73 9.38 -12.63
C TYR A 189 20.85 8.15 -12.79
N PHE A 190 19.86 8.06 -11.94
CA PHE A 190 18.92 6.95 -11.89
C PHE A 190 17.49 7.47 -11.86
N ILE A 191 16.56 6.68 -12.37
CA ILE A 191 15.13 6.90 -12.15
C ILE A 191 14.53 5.65 -11.51
N ALA A 192 13.54 5.84 -10.66
CA ALA A 192 12.73 4.73 -10.17
C ALA A 192 11.32 5.19 -9.79
N SER A 193 10.38 4.24 -9.74
CA SER A 193 9.05 4.49 -9.20
C SER A 193 8.99 4.52 -7.66
N ASP A 194 10.08 4.12 -7.00
CA ASP A 194 10.25 4.15 -5.54
C ASP A 194 11.74 4.33 -5.19
N VAL A 195 12.04 5.10 -4.15
CA VAL A 195 13.38 5.30 -3.59
C VAL A 195 14.05 3.98 -3.19
N ALA A 196 13.28 2.99 -2.74
CA ALA A 196 13.78 1.69 -2.30
C ALA A 196 14.62 0.97 -3.37
N ALA A 197 14.30 1.17 -4.66
CA ALA A 197 15.05 0.58 -5.78
C ALA A 197 16.47 1.11 -5.91
N LEU A 198 16.71 2.34 -5.43
CA LEU A 198 17.93 3.11 -5.68
C LEU A 198 18.82 3.25 -4.45
N LEU A 199 18.33 2.87 -3.26
CA LEU A 199 19.11 2.88 -2.01
C LEU A 199 20.48 2.18 -2.10
N PRO A 200 20.70 1.10 -2.90
CA PRO A 200 22.03 0.51 -3.05
C PRO A 200 23.06 1.41 -3.76
N VAL A 201 22.62 2.42 -4.50
CA VAL A 201 23.48 3.27 -5.33
C VAL A 201 23.46 4.74 -4.92
N THR A 202 22.40 5.23 -4.28
CA THR A 202 22.32 6.60 -3.76
C THR A 202 21.25 6.75 -2.67
N GLN A 203 21.43 7.75 -1.81
CA GLN A 203 20.43 8.23 -0.84
C GLN A 203 19.88 9.62 -1.20
N ARG A 204 20.33 10.20 -2.31
CA ARG A 204 19.99 11.57 -2.74
C ARG A 204 18.94 11.51 -3.84
N PHE A 205 17.79 12.11 -3.58
CA PHE A 205 16.61 11.99 -4.43
C PHE A 205 16.02 13.36 -4.80
N MET A 206 15.59 13.50 -6.05
CA MET A 206 14.71 14.59 -6.51
C MET A 206 13.36 14.00 -6.89
N PHE A 207 12.29 14.51 -6.30
CA PHE A 207 10.92 14.07 -6.60
C PHE A 207 10.36 14.91 -7.74
N LEU A 208 9.91 14.25 -8.80
CA LEU A 208 9.26 14.93 -9.91
C LEU A 208 7.86 15.40 -9.50
N GLU A 209 7.47 16.59 -9.92
CA GLU A 209 6.11 17.12 -9.76
C GLU A 209 5.19 16.64 -10.90
N GLU A 210 3.91 16.97 -10.77
CA GLU A 210 2.89 16.62 -11.76
C GLU A 210 3.14 17.36 -13.10
N GLY A 211 3.33 16.61 -14.18
CA GLY A 211 3.64 17.12 -15.52
C GLY A 211 5.12 17.40 -15.77
N ASP A 212 6.01 17.06 -14.84
CA ASP A 212 7.45 17.23 -15.04
C ASP A 212 8.01 16.27 -16.09
N ILE A 213 8.94 16.79 -16.91
CA ILE A 213 9.74 16.01 -17.86
C ILE A 213 11.22 16.29 -17.60
N ALA A 214 12.01 15.25 -17.36
CA ALA A 214 13.45 15.38 -17.13
C ALA A 214 14.27 14.80 -18.27
N ASP A 215 15.23 15.59 -18.74
CA ASP A 215 16.28 15.22 -19.69
C ASP A 215 17.55 14.86 -18.91
N ILE A 216 17.90 13.58 -18.94
CA ILE A 216 18.95 13.01 -18.10
C ILE A 216 20.08 12.50 -18.99
N LYS A 217 21.26 13.05 -18.79
CA LYS A 217 22.53 12.54 -19.31
C LYS A 217 23.46 12.32 -18.14
N LYS A 218 24.59 11.66 -18.41
CA LYS A 218 25.61 11.38 -17.39
C LYS A 218 26.11 12.64 -16.65
N ASP A 219 26.23 13.75 -17.37
CA ASP A 219 26.82 15.02 -16.90
C ASP A 219 25.80 16.15 -16.73
N SER A 220 24.54 15.92 -17.09
CA SER A 220 23.52 16.96 -17.08
C SER A 220 22.14 16.41 -16.75
N LEU A 221 21.41 17.13 -15.91
CA LEU A 221 20.03 16.87 -15.53
C LEU A 221 19.26 18.18 -15.66
N ILE A 222 18.28 18.23 -16.55
CA ILE A 222 17.42 19.40 -16.75
C ILE A 222 15.96 18.95 -16.63
N ILE A 223 15.21 19.58 -15.73
CA ILE A 223 13.79 19.29 -15.50
C ILE A 223 12.97 20.44 -16.07
N TYR A 224 11.91 20.10 -16.81
CA TYR A 224 10.94 21.03 -17.37
C TYR A 224 9.60 20.83 -16.69
N ASP A 225 8.96 21.92 -16.27
CA ASP A 225 7.60 21.88 -15.73
C ASP A 225 6.56 21.63 -16.84
N LYS A 226 5.29 21.47 -16.44
CA LYS A 226 4.15 21.29 -17.36
C LYS A 226 3.97 22.39 -18.42
N ASN A 227 4.62 23.55 -18.25
CA ASN A 227 4.57 24.68 -19.18
C ASN A 227 5.85 24.79 -20.02
N ASP A 228 6.66 23.73 -20.05
CA ASP A 228 7.92 23.63 -20.77
C ASP A 228 9.01 24.60 -20.28
N ARG A 229 8.98 24.98 -19.00
CA ARG A 229 9.98 25.89 -18.42
C ARG A 229 11.00 25.10 -17.59
N PRO A 230 12.31 25.38 -17.71
CA PRO A 230 13.31 24.79 -16.84
C PRO A 230 13.05 25.12 -15.36
N VAL A 231 13.11 24.10 -14.51
CA VAL A 231 12.86 24.21 -13.07
C VAL A 231 13.91 23.42 -12.29
N GLU A 232 14.25 23.91 -11.09
CA GLU A 232 15.07 23.17 -10.14
C GLU A 232 14.17 22.42 -9.15
N ARG A 233 14.52 21.17 -8.85
CA ARG A 233 13.89 20.35 -7.82
C ARG A 233 14.87 20.13 -6.69
N GLU A 234 14.38 20.26 -5.45
CA GLU A 234 15.19 20.08 -4.25
C GLU A 234 15.72 18.64 -4.15
N ILE A 235 17.02 18.51 -3.82
CA ILE A 235 17.60 17.21 -3.49
C ILE A 235 17.35 16.93 -2.02
N ARG A 236 16.65 15.82 -1.75
CA ARG A 236 16.41 15.32 -0.39
C ARG A 236 17.28 14.09 -0.13
N THR A 237 17.75 13.96 1.10
CA THR A 237 18.47 12.76 1.54
C THR A 237 17.48 11.86 2.26
N SER A 238 17.30 10.62 1.79
CA SER A 238 16.39 9.67 2.45
C SER A 238 17.05 9.08 3.70
N GLU A 239 16.27 8.96 4.77
CA GLU A 239 16.68 8.30 6.02
C GLU A 239 16.50 6.76 5.97
N LEU A 240 15.92 6.23 4.90
CA LEU A 240 15.67 4.80 4.74
C LEU A 240 17.00 4.02 4.65
N SER A 241 17.18 3.05 5.55
CA SER A 241 18.33 2.14 5.53
C SER A 241 18.08 0.92 4.64
N VAL A 242 19.15 0.31 4.14
CA VAL A 242 19.08 -0.90 3.30
C VAL A 242 18.53 -2.10 4.09
N ASP A 243 18.84 -2.19 5.39
CA ASP A 243 18.44 -3.29 6.27
C ASP A 243 16.93 -3.28 6.60
N ALA A 244 16.31 -2.10 6.62
CA ALA A 244 14.88 -1.96 6.88
C ALA A 244 13.99 -2.68 5.83
N VAL A 245 14.56 -3.00 4.67
CA VAL A 245 13.88 -3.67 3.53
C VAL A 245 14.25 -5.16 3.46
N SER A 246 15.05 -5.69 4.39
CA SER A 246 15.45 -7.11 4.43
C SER A 246 14.49 -7.97 5.27
N ARG A 247 14.43 -9.28 4.97
CA ARG A 247 13.67 -10.27 5.79
C ARG A 247 14.35 -10.62 7.11
N GLY A 248 15.65 -10.37 7.24
CA GLY A 248 16.42 -10.78 8.43
C GLY A 248 16.34 -12.29 8.68
N GLU A 249 16.07 -12.69 9.91
CA GLU A 249 15.97 -14.09 10.35
C GLU A 249 14.61 -14.74 10.04
N PHE A 250 13.62 -13.95 9.59
CA PHE A 250 12.27 -14.43 9.34
C PHE A 250 12.14 -15.09 7.96
N ARG A 251 11.26 -16.09 7.87
CA ARG A 251 10.98 -16.80 6.62
C ARG A 251 10.24 -15.94 5.60
N HIS A 252 9.33 -15.09 6.07
CA HIS A 252 8.45 -14.24 5.25
C HIS A 252 8.50 -12.80 5.78
N TYR A 253 8.34 -11.81 4.91
CA TYR A 253 8.20 -10.40 5.30
C TYR A 253 7.00 -10.20 6.21
N MET A 254 5.85 -10.79 5.89
CA MET A 254 4.66 -10.66 6.73
C MET A 254 4.90 -11.14 8.17
N MET A 255 5.66 -12.23 8.36
CA MET A 255 6.01 -12.72 9.71
C MET A 255 6.91 -11.73 10.45
N LYS A 256 7.96 -11.22 9.78
CA LYS A 256 8.82 -10.16 10.32
C LYS A 256 7.98 -8.96 10.75
N GLU A 257 7.11 -8.50 9.87
CA GLU A 257 6.30 -7.30 10.08
C GLU A 257 5.30 -7.48 11.22
N ILE A 258 4.72 -8.68 11.40
CA ILE A 258 3.89 -9.00 12.58
C ILE A 258 4.72 -8.89 13.87
N TYR A 259 5.94 -9.43 13.87
CA TYR A 259 6.84 -9.45 15.02
C TYR A 259 7.49 -8.10 15.33
N GLU A 260 7.54 -7.18 14.36
CA GLU A 260 8.01 -5.81 14.55
C GLU A 260 6.99 -4.91 15.26
N GLN A 261 5.73 -5.32 15.37
CA GLN A 261 4.64 -4.49 15.91
C GLN A 261 4.91 -3.92 17.31
N PRO A 262 5.47 -4.65 18.30
CA PRO A 262 5.82 -4.06 19.59
C PRO A 262 6.70 -2.82 19.47
N ILE A 263 7.76 -2.90 18.65
CA ILE A 263 8.73 -1.82 18.45
C ILE A 263 8.07 -0.65 17.72
N VAL A 264 7.41 -0.92 16.59
CA VAL A 264 6.87 0.17 15.78
C VAL A 264 5.65 0.87 16.40
N LEU A 265 4.92 0.20 17.30
CA LEU A 265 3.86 0.85 18.07
C LEU A 265 4.43 1.81 19.10
N ALA A 266 5.59 1.50 19.70
CA ALA A 266 6.31 2.45 20.53
C ALA A 266 6.79 3.67 19.72
N ASP A 267 7.39 3.44 18.55
CA ASP A 267 7.85 4.50 17.64
C ASP A 267 6.68 5.40 17.14
N ALA A 268 5.51 4.79 16.95
CA ALA A 268 4.28 5.50 16.57
C ALA A 268 3.73 6.42 17.69
N MET A 269 4.14 6.22 18.94
CA MET A 269 3.80 7.08 20.09
C MET A 269 4.91 8.06 20.44
N GLU A 270 6.15 7.76 20.07
CA GLU A 270 7.33 8.53 20.46
C GLU A 270 7.25 10.01 20.01
N GLY A 271 7.48 10.91 20.97
CA GLY A 271 7.47 12.36 20.74
C GLY A 271 6.08 12.97 20.53
N ARG A 272 5.00 12.19 20.67
CA ARG A 272 3.61 12.65 20.47
C ARG A 272 2.82 12.77 21.76
N ILE A 273 3.31 12.16 22.83
CA ILE A 273 2.69 12.16 24.15
C ILE A 273 3.65 12.85 25.11
N TYR A 274 3.17 13.88 25.80
CA TYR A 274 3.90 14.56 26.87
C TYR A 274 2.98 14.78 28.06
N ASP A 275 3.46 14.47 29.26
CA ASP A 275 2.69 14.58 30.51
C ASP A 275 1.29 13.90 30.42
N ASN A 276 1.25 12.70 29.82
CA ASN A 276 0.00 11.95 29.56
C ASN A 276 -1.05 12.73 28.77
N LYS A 277 -0.60 13.58 27.84
CA LYS A 277 -1.47 14.30 26.91
C LYS A 277 -0.91 14.18 25.51
N VAL A 278 -1.82 14.03 24.55
CA VAL A 278 -1.44 14.07 23.13
C VAL A 278 -1.04 15.49 22.75
N LEU A 279 0.08 15.66 22.04
CA LEU A 279 0.52 16.94 21.53
C LEU A 279 -0.14 17.20 20.17
N ASP A 280 -0.88 18.30 20.02
CA ASP A 280 -1.49 18.65 18.73
C ASP A 280 -0.41 18.85 17.65
N GLY A 281 0.78 19.32 18.03
CA GLY A 281 1.94 19.44 17.13
C GLY A 281 2.38 18.14 16.47
N ALA A 282 1.95 16.97 16.97
CA ALA A 282 2.18 15.67 16.33
C ALA A 282 1.54 15.56 14.94
N PHE A 283 0.54 16.40 14.63
CA PHE A 283 -0.19 16.42 13.35
C PHE A 283 0.25 17.56 12.42
N GLY A 284 1.19 18.41 12.86
CA GLY A 284 1.68 19.58 12.14
C GLY A 284 1.50 20.89 12.92
N ALA A 285 2.21 21.94 12.49
CA ALA A 285 2.23 23.23 13.18
C ALA A 285 0.85 23.92 13.24
N ASP A 286 -0.01 23.68 12.25
CA ASP A 286 -1.34 24.28 12.15
C ASP A 286 -2.44 23.43 12.83
N ALA A 287 -2.08 22.31 13.45
CA ALA A 287 -3.04 21.32 13.93
C ALA A 287 -4.02 21.87 14.97
N GLU A 288 -3.54 22.65 15.94
CA GLU A 288 -4.39 23.23 16.99
C GLU A 288 -5.50 24.12 16.37
N ALA A 289 -5.11 24.98 15.43
CA ALA A 289 -6.02 25.89 14.74
C ALA A 289 -7.04 25.15 13.88
N VAL A 290 -6.63 24.10 13.18
CA VAL A 290 -7.51 23.23 12.40
C VAL A 290 -8.48 22.49 13.32
N PHE A 291 -7.98 21.82 14.35
CA PHE A 291 -8.79 21.00 15.26
C PHE A 291 -9.83 21.80 16.03
N ASN A 292 -9.57 23.07 16.34
CA ASN A 292 -10.55 23.97 16.98
C ASN A 292 -11.78 24.27 16.11
N GLN A 293 -11.72 24.03 14.79
CA GLN A 293 -12.82 24.25 13.86
C GLN A 293 -13.63 22.97 13.60
N VAL A 294 -13.11 21.81 13.97
CA VAL A 294 -13.66 20.50 13.61
C VAL A 294 -14.92 20.20 14.40
N LYS A 295 -16.01 19.92 13.69
CA LYS A 295 -17.28 19.43 14.27
C LYS A 295 -17.74 18.11 13.66
N ARG A 296 -17.11 17.67 12.57
CA ARG A 296 -17.39 16.40 11.88
C ARG A 296 -16.10 15.82 11.33
N VAL A 297 -16.05 14.49 11.20
CA VAL A 297 -14.94 13.79 10.55
C VAL A 297 -15.46 12.98 9.36
N GLN A 298 -14.79 13.10 8.23
CA GLN A 298 -14.99 12.23 7.07
C GLN A 298 -13.70 11.46 6.81
N ILE A 299 -13.71 10.15 7.02
CA ILE A 299 -12.59 9.26 6.74
C ILE A 299 -12.76 8.66 5.34
N ILE A 300 -11.68 8.65 4.56
CA ILE A 300 -11.64 8.12 3.19
C ILE A 300 -10.41 7.21 3.04
N ALA A 301 -10.64 5.94 2.70
CA ALA A 301 -9.58 4.94 2.56
C ALA A 301 -10.04 3.73 1.74
N CYS A 302 -9.13 2.77 1.51
CA CYS A 302 -9.41 1.50 0.84
C CYS A 302 -8.87 0.31 1.66
N GLY A 303 -9.49 -0.86 1.53
CA GLY A 303 -9.01 -2.14 2.10
C GLY A 303 -8.77 -2.09 3.62
N THR A 304 -7.63 -2.62 4.07
CA THR A 304 -7.23 -2.61 5.49
C THR A 304 -7.25 -1.20 6.11
N SER A 305 -6.88 -0.15 5.38
CA SER A 305 -6.95 1.23 5.89
C SER A 305 -8.38 1.74 6.05
N PHE A 306 -9.33 1.24 5.26
CA PHE A 306 -10.76 1.49 5.49
C PHE A 306 -11.24 0.82 6.78
N HIS A 307 -10.80 -0.41 7.09
CA HIS A 307 -11.11 -1.05 8.37
C HIS A 307 -10.57 -0.25 9.57
N ALA A 308 -9.38 0.35 9.45
CA ALA A 308 -8.83 1.22 10.50
C ALA A 308 -9.72 2.45 10.73
N GLY A 309 -10.21 3.06 9.64
CA GLY A 309 -11.19 4.13 9.69
C GLY A 309 -12.50 3.71 10.37
N MET A 310 -12.98 2.50 10.08
CA MET A 310 -14.19 1.95 10.69
C MET A 310 -14.04 1.74 12.20
N VAL A 311 -12.87 1.34 12.69
CA VAL A 311 -12.56 1.32 14.14
C VAL A 311 -12.60 2.75 14.69
N ALA A 312 -11.90 3.69 14.04
CA ALA A 312 -11.81 5.07 14.49
C ALA A 312 -13.16 5.78 14.56
N ARG A 313 -14.14 5.40 13.72
CA ARG A 313 -15.51 5.90 13.81
C ARG A 313 -16.11 5.65 15.19
N TYR A 314 -15.98 4.44 15.74
CA TYR A 314 -16.50 4.13 17.07
C TYR A 314 -15.84 5.02 18.13
N TRP A 315 -14.52 5.21 18.05
CA TRP A 315 -13.78 6.06 18.98
C TRP A 315 -14.16 7.54 18.88
N LEU A 316 -14.24 8.09 17.67
CA LEU A 316 -14.61 9.50 17.44
C LEU A 316 -16.03 9.81 17.93
N GLU A 317 -16.96 8.88 17.73
CA GLU A 317 -18.33 9.03 18.22
C GLU A 317 -18.41 8.85 19.74
N SER A 318 -17.78 7.82 20.32
CA SER A 318 -17.94 7.49 21.75
C SER A 318 -17.06 8.32 22.69
N LEU A 319 -15.84 8.65 22.28
CA LEU A 319 -14.86 9.36 23.12
C LEU A 319 -14.85 10.86 22.83
N ALA A 320 -14.95 11.25 21.55
CA ALA A 320 -14.92 12.67 21.17
C ALA A 320 -16.33 13.26 20.95
N GLY A 321 -17.39 12.45 20.85
CA GLY A 321 -18.73 12.95 20.56
C GLY A 321 -18.86 13.63 19.19
N ILE A 322 -17.96 13.31 18.24
CA ILE A 322 -17.91 13.92 16.92
C ILE A 322 -18.52 12.95 15.91
N PRO A 323 -19.54 13.37 15.12
CA PRO A 323 -20.06 12.57 14.02
C PRO A 323 -18.95 12.19 13.03
N CYS A 324 -18.81 10.89 12.77
CA CYS A 324 -17.79 10.35 11.89
C CYS A 324 -18.39 9.46 10.81
N ASN A 325 -18.13 9.80 9.54
CA ASN A 325 -18.44 8.95 8.41
C ASN A 325 -17.16 8.32 7.86
N VAL A 326 -17.24 7.08 7.39
CA VAL A 326 -16.14 6.34 6.78
C VAL A 326 -16.63 5.79 5.46
N GLU A 327 -15.91 6.09 4.38
CA GLU A 327 -16.29 5.64 3.04
C GLU A 327 -15.11 5.05 2.29
N VAL A 328 -15.44 4.08 1.42
CA VAL A 328 -14.50 3.52 0.45
C VAL A 328 -14.18 4.60 -0.58
N ALA A 329 -12.89 4.86 -0.82
CA ALA A 329 -12.47 6.01 -1.63
C ALA A 329 -13.00 5.96 -3.08
N SER A 330 -13.08 4.75 -3.66
CA SER A 330 -13.61 4.54 -5.02
C SER A 330 -15.07 5.01 -5.15
N GLU A 331 -15.92 4.71 -4.15
CA GLU A 331 -17.32 5.16 -4.15
C GLU A 331 -17.44 6.67 -3.88
N PHE A 332 -16.60 7.17 -2.98
CA PHE A 332 -16.62 8.58 -2.58
C PHE A 332 -16.29 9.51 -3.76
N ARG A 333 -15.30 9.17 -4.59
CA ARG A 333 -14.83 10.04 -5.68
C ARG A 333 -15.82 10.18 -6.83
N TYR A 334 -16.73 9.22 -7.03
CA TYR A 334 -17.65 9.19 -8.18
C TYR A 334 -19.06 9.71 -7.88
N ARG A 335 -19.42 9.87 -6.62
CA ARG A 335 -20.69 10.52 -6.23
C ARG A 335 -20.50 12.01 -6.02
N HIS A 336 -21.59 12.72 -5.73
CA HIS A 336 -21.54 14.13 -5.31
C HIS A 336 -21.52 14.22 -3.76
N PRO A 337 -20.34 14.33 -3.12
CA PRO A 337 -20.27 14.43 -1.67
C PRO A 337 -20.70 15.82 -1.18
N VAL A 338 -21.46 15.84 -0.09
CA VAL A 338 -21.84 17.05 0.64
C VAL A 338 -20.95 17.15 1.87
N ILE A 339 -19.96 18.05 1.83
CA ILE A 339 -19.04 18.33 2.94
C ILE A 339 -19.33 19.75 3.45
N THR A 340 -19.37 19.92 4.77
CA THR A 340 -19.49 21.24 5.41
C THR A 340 -18.11 21.77 5.82
N ASP A 341 -17.98 23.09 5.91
CA ASP A 341 -16.70 23.77 6.20
C ASP A 341 -16.01 23.34 7.51
N ASP A 342 -16.77 22.79 8.46
CA ASP A 342 -16.32 22.28 9.76
C ASP A 342 -15.96 20.78 9.76
N THR A 343 -15.84 20.16 8.57
CA THR A 343 -15.50 18.75 8.42
C THR A 343 -14.01 18.55 8.20
N LEU A 344 -13.38 17.82 9.12
CA LEU A 344 -12.03 17.29 8.93
C LEU A 344 -12.09 16.09 7.99
N VAL A 345 -11.44 16.21 6.84
CA VAL A 345 -11.25 15.10 5.90
C VAL A 345 -9.97 14.36 6.27
N VAL A 346 -10.09 13.09 6.64
CA VAL A 346 -8.98 12.23 7.02
C VAL A 346 -8.78 11.17 5.95
N THR A 347 -7.63 11.18 5.28
CA THR A 347 -7.23 10.09 4.38
C THR A 347 -6.28 9.14 5.07
N ILE A 348 -6.54 7.84 4.97
CA ILE A 348 -5.68 6.79 5.55
C ILE A 348 -5.08 5.97 4.42
N SER A 349 -3.75 5.89 4.35
CA SER A 349 -3.06 5.06 3.36
C SER A 349 -1.67 4.68 3.85
N GLN A 350 -1.33 3.40 3.78
CA GLN A 350 0.03 2.94 4.08
C GLN A 350 1.04 3.54 3.08
N SER A 351 0.77 3.42 1.78
CA SER A 351 1.70 3.83 0.73
C SER A 351 1.67 5.33 0.45
N GLY A 352 0.54 5.98 0.71
CA GLY A 352 0.31 7.37 0.35
C GLY A 352 0.11 7.60 -1.16
N GLU A 353 0.02 6.52 -1.94
CA GLU A 353 -0.09 6.53 -3.42
C GLU A 353 -1.35 5.82 -3.92
N THR A 354 -2.26 5.39 -3.03
CA THR A 354 -3.52 4.74 -3.41
C THR A 354 -4.34 5.67 -4.31
N ALA A 355 -4.59 5.27 -5.57
CA ALA A 355 -5.13 6.15 -6.60
C ALA A 355 -6.49 6.76 -6.20
N ASP A 356 -7.44 5.93 -5.76
CA ASP A 356 -8.76 6.39 -5.36
C ASP A 356 -8.73 7.36 -4.16
N THR A 357 -7.91 7.05 -3.14
CA THR A 357 -7.75 7.91 -1.96
C THR A 357 -7.14 9.26 -2.35
N LEU A 358 -6.14 9.25 -3.22
CA LEU A 358 -5.48 10.48 -3.71
C LEU A 358 -6.45 11.31 -4.58
N ALA A 359 -7.19 10.67 -5.47
CA ALA A 359 -8.21 11.33 -6.29
C ALA A 359 -9.33 11.95 -5.43
N ALA A 360 -9.80 11.22 -4.42
CA ALA A 360 -10.79 11.73 -3.47
C ALA A 360 -10.29 12.97 -2.71
N LEU A 361 -9.03 12.96 -2.24
CA LEU A 361 -8.42 14.14 -1.60
C LEU A 361 -8.36 15.34 -2.56
N ARG A 362 -7.86 15.12 -3.78
CA ARG A 362 -7.72 16.18 -4.80
C ARG A 362 -9.08 16.84 -5.12
N ASN A 363 -10.14 16.04 -5.25
CA ASN A 363 -11.50 16.54 -5.50
C ASN A 363 -12.08 17.39 -4.35
N LEU A 364 -11.51 17.28 -3.14
CA LEU A 364 -11.98 17.99 -1.94
C LEU A 364 -11.15 19.22 -1.59
N LYS A 365 -9.92 19.34 -2.11
CA LYS A 365 -9.03 20.48 -1.81
C LYS A 365 -9.61 21.84 -2.18
N GLU A 366 -10.43 21.90 -3.22
CA GLU A 366 -11.12 23.13 -3.61
C GLU A 366 -12.29 23.47 -2.66
N LYS A 367 -12.77 22.50 -1.87
CA LYS A 367 -13.94 22.64 -1.00
C LYS A 367 -13.60 22.79 0.48
N THR A 368 -12.49 22.22 0.95
CA THR A 368 -12.07 22.31 2.34
C THR A 368 -10.55 22.35 2.48
N GLN A 369 -10.08 23.08 3.50
CA GLN A 369 -8.68 23.13 3.90
C GLN A 369 -8.40 22.27 5.15
N LEU A 370 -9.43 21.73 5.80
CA LEU A 370 -9.31 20.86 6.97
C LEU A 370 -9.00 19.43 6.49
N THR A 371 -7.76 19.18 6.09
CA THR A 371 -7.30 17.87 5.59
C THR A 371 -6.19 17.31 6.46
N LEU A 372 -6.28 16.01 6.76
CA LEU A 372 -5.27 15.25 7.50
C LEU A 372 -4.96 13.93 6.78
N SER A 373 -3.69 13.69 6.46
CA SER A 373 -3.23 12.38 5.99
C SER A 373 -2.61 11.57 7.13
N VAL A 374 -3.14 10.37 7.40
CA VAL A 374 -2.48 9.35 8.22
C VAL A 374 -1.75 8.41 7.29
N CYS A 375 -0.42 8.50 7.24
CA CYS A 375 0.40 7.82 6.24
C CYS A 375 1.69 7.24 6.80
N ASN A 376 2.24 6.19 6.16
CA ASN A 376 3.51 5.60 6.59
C ASN A 376 4.71 6.09 5.77
N VAL A 377 4.51 6.51 4.52
CA VAL A 377 5.57 6.94 3.59
C VAL A 377 5.64 8.46 3.54
N ALA A 378 6.72 9.04 4.07
CA ALA A 378 6.87 10.49 4.26
C ALA A 378 6.93 11.25 2.94
N GLU A 379 7.51 10.65 1.91
CA GLU A 379 7.70 11.25 0.59
C GLU A 379 6.56 10.92 -0.37
N SER A 380 5.39 10.51 0.13
CA SER A 380 4.25 10.13 -0.70
C SER A 380 3.44 11.33 -1.19
N SER A 381 2.63 11.10 -2.24
CA SER A 381 1.71 12.08 -2.81
C SER A 381 0.70 12.58 -1.77
N LEU A 382 0.03 11.69 -1.03
CA LEU A 382 -0.93 12.08 0.00
C LEU A 382 -0.31 12.93 1.13
N VAL A 383 0.96 12.73 1.45
CA VAL A 383 1.67 13.54 2.46
C VAL A 383 1.97 14.94 1.93
N ARG A 384 2.53 15.05 0.72
CA ARG A 384 2.80 16.35 0.09
C ARG A 384 1.54 17.17 -0.13
N GLU A 385 0.43 16.49 -0.35
CA GLU A 385 -0.81 17.10 -0.77
C GLU A 385 -1.74 17.51 0.38
N SER A 386 -1.57 16.98 1.59
CA SER A 386 -2.43 17.31 2.74
C SER A 386 -1.92 18.47 3.58
N LYS A 387 -2.85 19.18 4.24
CA LYS A 387 -2.54 20.31 5.12
C LYS A 387 -1.88 19.86 6.43
N LEU A 388 -2.49 18.85 7.07
CA LEU A 388 -1.95 18.17 8.24
C LEU A 388 -1.50 16.77 7.87
N VAL A 389 -0.49 16.27 8.57
CA VAL A 389 0.07 14.94 8.32
C VAL A 389 0.42 14.29 9.64
N LEU A 390 -0.04 13.05 9.82
CA LEU A 390 0.42 12.16 10.87
C LEU A 390 1.16 10.98 10.24
N MET A 391 2.47 10.93 10.46
CA MET A 391 3.27 9.78 10.02
C MET A 391 3.05 8.59 10.97
N THR A 392 2.77 7.39 10.49
CA THR A 392 2.61 6.22 11.38
C THR A 392 3.94 5.68 11.89
N ARG A 393 5.05 5.93 11.17
CA ARG A 393 6.42 5.51 11.52
C ARG A 393 6.58 3.98 11.72
N ALA A 394 5.85 3.18 10.93
CA ALA A 394 5.97 1.72 10.98
C ALA A 394 7.23 1.16 10.27
N GLY A 395 8.03 2.04 9.66
CA GLY A 395 9.08 1.66 8.72
C GLY A 395 8.51 1.01 7.44
N PRO A 396 9.37 0.55 6.51
CA PRO A 396 8.93 -0.12 5.29
C PRO A 396 8.09 -1.37 5.57
N GLU A 397 6.99 -1.53 4.86
CA GLU A 397 6.14 -2.72 4.89
C GLU A 397 6.11 -3.31 3.47
N ILE A 398 6.67 -4.50 3.32
CA ILE A 398 6.96 -5.19 2.06
C ILE A 398 5.92 -6.27 1.77
N GLY A 399 5.48 -7.03 2.78
CA GLY A 399 4.44 -8.04 2.62
C GLY A 399 3.16 -7.42 2.07
N VAL A 400 2.54 -8.00 1.03
CA VAL A 400 1.35 -7.42 0.38
C VAL A 400 0.22 -7.18 1.38
N ALA A 401 -0.09 -8.19 2.21
CA ALA A 401 -1.07 -8.05 3.28
C ALA A 401 -0.53 -7.13 4.39
N SER A 402 -1.21 -6.00 4.61
CA SER A 402 -0.81 -5.04 5.64
C SER A 402 -0.98 -5.61 7.05
N THR A 403 -0.02 -5.32 7.93
CA THR A 403 0.01 -5.80 9.32
C THR A 403 0.35 -4.65 10.27
N LYS A 404 1.64 -4.30 10.39
CA LYS A 404 2.13 -3.22 11.25
C LYS A 404 1.62 -1.84 10.83
N ALA A 405 1.34 -1.62 9.55
CA ALA A 405 0.72 -0.37 9.13
C ALA A 405 -0.73 -0.24 9.62
N PHE A 406 -1.49 -1.34 9.72
CA PHE A 406 -2.84 -1.31 10.29
C PHE A 406 -2.84 -0.91 11.76
N THR A 407 -2.00 -1.55 12.58
CA THR A 407 -1.96 -1.28 14.03
C THR A 407 -1.37 0.09 14.34
N THR A 408 -0.37 0.55 13.60
CA THR A 408 0.15 1.93 13.75
C THR A 408 -0.84 2.99 13.22
N GLN A 409 -1.66 2.68 12.21
CA GLN A 409 -2.79 3.52 11.81
C GLN A 409 -3.81 3.66 12.94
N LEU A 410 -4.14 2.55 13.62
CA LEU A 410 -5.02 2.57 14.78
C LEU A 410 -4.46 3.40 15.94
N ILE A 411 -3.15 3.31 16.24
CA ILE A 411 -2.50 4.22 17.21
C ILE A 411 -2.71 5.67 16.79
N GLY A 412 -2.41 6.00 15.54
CA GLY A 412 -2.54 7.38 15.06
C GLY A 412 -3.97 7.92 15.13
N LEU A 413 -4.96 7.09 14.84
CA LEU A 413 -6.38 7.44 14.90
C LEU A 413 -6.89 7.55 16.35
N MET A 414 -6.36 6.74 17.27
CA MET A 414 -6.63 6.91 18.70
C MET A 414 -6.05 8.24 19.20
N LEU A 415 -4.81 8.57 18.85
CA LEU A 415 -4.20 9.87 19.20
C LEU A 415 -5.01 11.04 18.63
N LEU A 416 -5.50 10.93 17.38
CA LEU A 416 -6.39 11.93 16.79
C LEU A 416 -7.68 12.07 17.58
N THR A 417 -8.28 10.95 17.96
CA THR A 417 -9.52 10.93 18.75
C THR A 417 -9.33 11.62 20.09
N LEU A 418 -8.26 11.32 20.82
CA LEU A 418 -7.96 11.96 22.10
C LEU A 418 -7.71 13.47 21.91
N ALA A 419 -6.95 13.87 20.90
CA ALA A 419 -6.67 15.28 20.60
C ALA A 419 -7.96 16.06 20.31
N LEU A 420 -8.89 15.49 19.53
CA LEU A 420 -10.20 16.10 19.26
C LEU A 420 -11.13 16.04 20.48
N GLY A 421 -11.15 14.92 21.20
CA GLY A 421 -12.03 14.70 22.36
C GLY A 421 -11.80 15.68 23.50
N ARG A 422 -10.57 16.16 23.70
CA ARG A 422 -10.29 17.23 24.67
C ARG A 422 -11.09 18.51 24.41
N ARG A 423 -11.42 18.80 23.15
CA ARG A 423 -12.19 19.99 22.76
C ARG A 423 -13.68 19.84 23.04
N SER A 424 -14.14 18.60 23.18
CA SER A 424 -15.54 18.25 23.47
C SER A 424 -15.75 17.75 24.90
N GLY A 425 -14.74 17.86 25.77
CA GLY A 425 -14.85 17.56 27.20
C GLY A 425 -14.54 16.10 27.59
N LEU A 426 -13.66 15.42 26.84
CA LEU A 426 -13.11 14.13 27.23
C LEU A 426 -12.53 14.21 28.65
N ASP A 427 -12.87 13.22 29.47
CA ASP A 427 -12.38 13.12 30.85
C ASP A 427 -10.85 12.89 30.89
N GLU A 428 -10.14 13.71 31.67
CA GLU A 428 -8.68 13.62 31.79
C GLU A 428 -8.23 12.29 32.40
N ALA A 429 -9.01 11.70 33.31
CA ALA A 429 -8.69 10.41 33.90
C ALA A 429 -8.83 9.27 32.87
N LEU A 430 -9.87 9.34 32.03
CA LEU A 430 -10.04 8.45 30.88
C LEU A 430 -8.90 8.60 29.86
N GLU A 431 -8.56 9.82 29.43
CA GLU A 431 -7.44 10.06 28.50
C GLU A 431 -6.15 9.45 29.04
N LYS A 432 -5.83 9.70 30.32
CA LYS A 432 -4.64 9.15 30.96
C LYS A 432 -4.63 7.62 30.94
N ARG A 433 -5.74 6.98 31.31
CA ARG A 433 -5.86 5.52 31.33
C ARG A 433 -5.61 4.92 29.95
N LEU A 434 -6.26 5.47 28.91
CA LEU A 434 -6.08 5.02 27.53
C LEU A 434 -4.63 5.16 27.06
N LEU A 435 -3.97 6.27 27.40
CA LEU A 435 -2.55 6.46 27.06
C LEU A 435 -1.61 5.50 27.80
N ASP A 436 -1.93 5.15 29.06
CA ASP A 436 -1.16 4.17 29.81
C ASP A 436 -1.34 2.75 29.23
N ASP A 437 -2.55 2.41 28.79
CA ASP A 437 -2.82 1.15 28.07
C ASP A 437 -2.07 1.09 26.74
N LEU A 438 -2.10 2.16 25.94
CA LEU A 438 -1.35 2.25 24.69
C LEU A 438 0.16 2.02 24.92
N LYS A 439 0.74 2.59 25.97
CA LYS A 439 2.15 2.36 26.33
C LYS A 439 2.43 0.93 26.80
N SER A 440 1.43 0.24 27.34
CA SER A 440 1.57 -1.15 27.79
C SER A 440 1.48 -2.16 26.63
N LEU A 441 0.82 -1.79 25.51
CA LEU A 441 0.59 -2.65 24.36
C LEU A 441 1.84 -3.40 23.85
N PRO A 442 3.01 -2.76 23.65
CA PRO A 442 4.20 -3.46 23.16
C PRO A 442 4.54 -4.71 23.97
N ALA A 443 4.58 -4.57 25.31
CA ALA A 443 4.90 -5.68 26.21
C ALA A 443 3.81 -6.76 26.25
N ILE A 444 2.55 -6.40 26.03
CA ILE A 444 1.44 -7.35 25.95
C ILE A 444 1.49 -8.13 24.63
N ILE A 445 1.77 -7.44 23.53
CA ILE A 445 1.89 -8.05 22.19
C ILE A 445 3.05 -9.04 22.17
N GLU A 446 4.18 -8.74 22.79
CA GLU A 446 5.30 -9.69 22.93
C GLU A 446 4.87 -11.03 23.56
N LYS A 447 3.95 -11.00 24.53
CA LYS A 447 3.41 -12.24 25.13
C LYS A 447 2.57 -13.04 24.13
N ILE A 448 1.76 -12.38 23.32
CA ILE A 448 0.96 -13.03 22.26
C ILE A 448 1.86 -13.62 21.19
N LEU A 449 2.90 -12.89 20.77
CA LEU A 449 3.86 -13.36 19.76
C LEU A 449 4.67 -14.58 20.22
N ALA A 450 4.87 -14.73 21.54
CA ALA A 450 5.53 -15.90 22.13
C ALA A 450 4.63 -17.13 22.29
N ASP A 451 3.31 -17.00 22.08
CA ASP A 451 2.35 -18.09 22.24
C ASP A 451 2.19 -18.91 20.95
N ASN A 452 2.50 -20.20 21.02
CA ASN A 452 2.40 -21.13 19.89
C ASN A 452 1.00 -21.75 19.73
N GLN A 453 0.04 -21.46 20.62
CA GLN A 453 -1.31 -22.03 20.53
C GLN A 453 -2.02 -21.67 19.22
N ILE A 454 -1.77 -20.47 18.69
CA ILE A 454 -2.40 -19.99 17.46
C ILE A 454 -1.96 -20.83 16.26
N GLU A 455 -0.71 -21.28 16.22
CA GLU A 455 -0.23 -22.15 15.14
C GLU A 455 -0.95 -23.50 15.15
N ALA A 456 -1.28 -24.05 16.33
CA ALA A 456 -1.93 -25.35 16.45
C ALA A 456 -3.33 -25.38 15.80
N TRP A 457 -4.05 -24.25 15.75
CA TRP A 457 -5.33 -24.16 15.06
C TRP A 457 -5.20 -24.28 13.54
N SER A 458 -4.06 -23.89 12.96
CA SER A 458 -3.90 -23.81 11.51
C SER A 458 -4.06 -25.14 10.77
N ASP A 459 -3.79 -26.26 11.44
CA ASP A 459 -3.95 -27.61 10.87
C ASP A 459 -5.42 -27.92 10.55
N ASN A 460 -6.36 -27.38 11.33
CA ASN A 460 -7.80 -27.56 11.14
C ASN A 460 -8.34 -26.81 9.90
N PHE A 461 -7.55 -25.87 9.34
CA PHE A 461 -7.97 -25.01 8.24
C PHE A 461 -7.35 -25.39 6.88
N LYS A 462 -6.56 -26.46 6.84
CA LYS A 462 -5.84 -26.88 5.62
C LYS A 462 -6.78 -27.14 4.44
N ASP A 463 -7.86 -27.88 4.69
CA ASP A 463 -8.85 -28.28 3.68
C ASP A 463 -10.09 -27.36 3.68
N THR A 464 -10.10 -26.33 4.52
CA THR A 464 -11.20 -25.37 4.63
C THR A 464 -11.28 -24.50 3.38
N LEU A 465 -12.52 -24.31 2.90
CA LEU A 465 -12.85 -23.46 1.75
C LEU A 465 -13.50 -22.14 2.15
N ASN A 466 -14.30 -22.14 3.22
CA ASN A 466 -15.06 -20.98 3.67
C ASN A 466 -14.83 -20.76 5.17
N ALA A 467 -14.89 -19.52 5.63
CA ALA A 467 -14.85 -19.18 7.05
C ALA A 467 -15.66 -17.92 7.31
N ILE A 468 -16.26 -17.82 8.51
CA ILE A 468 -16.98 -16.61 8.93
C ILE A 468 -16.26 -15.99 10.12
N PHE A 469 -16.08 -14.67 10.10
CA PHE A 469 -15.52 -13.89 11.20
C PHE A 469 -16.63 -13.09 11.88
N LEU A 470 -16.69 -13.13 13.21
CA LEU A 470 -17.68 -12.41 14.00
C LEU A 470 -17.01 -11.44 14.97
N GLY A 471 -17.55 -10.23 15.00
CA GLY A 471 -17.21 -9.20 15.98
C GLY A 471 -18.43 -8.35 16.30
N ARG A 472 -18.37 -7.61 17.42
CA ARG A 472 -19.46 -6.73 17.85
C ARG A 472 -18.91 -5.37 18.26
N GLY A 473 -19.68 -4.31 18.04
CA GLY A 473 -19.23 -2.94 18.31
C GLY A 473 -17.92 -2.62 17.60
N VAL A 474 -16.96 -2.06 18.33
CA VAL A 474 -15.63 -1.69 17.82
C VAL A 474 -14.82 -2.89 17.28
N GLN A 475 -15.20 -4.12 17.63
CA GLN A 475 -14.57 -5.34 17.13
C GLN A 475 -15.13 -5.85 15.80
N TYR A 476 -16.27 -5.33 15.31
CA TYR A 476 -16.77 -5.73 14.00
C TYR A 476 -15.76 -5.40 12.87
N PRO A 477 -15.16 -4.20 12.81
CA PRO A 477 -14.10 -3.91 11.86
C PRO A 477 -12.85 -4.81 12.02
N ILE A 478 -12.56 -5.29 13.23
CA ILE A 478 -11.46 -6.23 13.47
C ILE A 478 -11.77 -7.62 12.91
N ALA A 479 -13.02 -8.07 13.01
CA ALA A 479 -13.48 -9.27 12.31
C ALA A 479 -13.39 -9.10 10.78
N MET A 480 -13.73 -7.92 10.24
CA MET A 480 -13.55 -7.61 8.81
C MET A 480 -12.07 -7.68 8.40
N GLU A 481 -11.17 -7.15 9.22
CA GLU A 481 -9.74 -7.22 8.95
C GLU A 481 -9.21 -8.66 9.01
N GLY A 482 -9.61 -9.45 10.01
CA GLY A 482 -9.25 -10.86 10.09
C GLY A 482 -9.71 -11.67 8.88
N ALA A 483 -10.96 -11.46 8.44
CA ALA A 483 -11.48 -12.09 7.23
C ALA A 483 -10.71 -11.64 5.98
N LEU A 484 -10.37 -10.36 5.86
CA LEU A 484 -9.58 -9.87 4.74
C LEU A 484 -8.19 -10.50 4.71
N LYS A 485 -7.48 -10.55 5.85
CA LYS A 485 -6.17 -11.22 5.94
C LYS A 485 -6.26 -12.68 5.54
N LEU A 486 -7.18 -13.45 6.13
CA LEU A 486 -7.32 -14.86 5.79
C LEU A 486 -7.59 -15.05 4.30
N LYS A 487 -8.48 -14.24 3.72
CA LYS A 487 -8.82 -14.27 2.28
C LYS A 487 -7.62 -13.96 1.39
N GLU A 488 -6.89 -12.89 1.69
CA GLU A 488 -5.77 -12.40 0.87
C GLU A 488 -4.66 -13.44 0.75
N ILE A 489 -4.24 -14.05 1.86
CA ILE A 489 -3.03 -14.89 1.89
C ILE A 489 -3.29 -16.38 1.86
N SER A 490 -4.47 -16.87 2.29
CA SER A 490 -4.79 -18.31 2.28
C SER A 490 -5.75 -18.73 1.16
N TYR A 491 -6.43 -17.77 0.53
CA TYR A 491 -7.49 -17.96 -0.46
C TYR A 491 -8.72 -18.71 0.06
N ILE A 492 -8.86 -18.86 1.38
CA ILE A 492 -10.14 -19.25 2.00
C ILE A 492 -11.14 -18.11 1.75
N HIS A 493 -12.35 -18.47 1.34
CA HIS A 493 -13.44 -17.52 1.24
C HIS A 493 -13.90 -17.11 2.65
N ALA A 494 -13.22 -16.11 3.20
CA ALA A 494 -13.50 -15.58 4.52
C ALA A 494 -14.42 -14.35 4.43
N GLU A 495 -15.51 -14.35 5.18
CA GLU A 495 -16.46 -13.25 5.24
C GLU A 495 -16.66 -12.81 6.69
N ALA A 496 -16.88 -11.51 6.92
CA ALA A 496 -17.08 -10.97 8.25
C ALA A 496 -18.49 -10.42 8.42
N TYR A 497 -19.09 -10.71 9.57
CA TYR A 497 -20.41 -10.21 9.94
C TYR A 497 -20.36 -9.56 11.32
N ALA A 498 -21.15 -8.50 11.49
CA ALA A 498 -21.51 -8.06 12.82
C ALA A 498 -22.28 -9.20 13.50
N ALA A 499 -21.86 -9.64 14.68
CA ALA A 499 -22.38 -10.87 15.29
C ALA A 499 -23.91 -10.91 15.42
N GLY A 500 -24.55 -9.75 15.62
CA GLY A 500 -26.00 -9.64 15.71
C GLY A 500 -26.76 -9.89 14.40
N GLU A 501 -26.10 -9.74 13.24
CA GLU A 501 -26.69 -9.91 11.91
C GLU A 501 -26.73 -11.36 11.45
N LEU A 502 -26.00 -12.26 12.12
CA LEU A 502 -25.89 -13.65 11.70
C LEU A 502 -27.28 -14.29 11.51
N LYS A 503 -28.19 -14.09 12.46
CA LYS A 503 -29.58 -14.62 12.42
C LYS A 503 -30.47 -14.04 11.31
N HIS A 504 -30.04 -12.96 10.65
CA HIS A 504 -30.81 -12.27 9.62
C HIS A 504 -30.57 -12.82 8.20
N GLY A 505 -30.01 -14.02 8.09
CA GLY A 505 -29.79 -14.72 6.82
C GLY A 505 -28.51 -15.57 6.82
N PRO A 506 -27.34 -15.00 7.15
CA PRO A 506 -26.05 -15.69 7.07
C PRO A 506 -25.93 -16.96 7.93
N LEU A 507 -26.72 -17.09 9.01
CA LEU A 507 -26.81 -18.28 9.85
C LEU A 507 -27.21 -19.55 9.08
N ALA A 508 -27.83 -19.40 7.90
CA ALA A 508 -28.13 -20.52 7.01
C ALA A 508 -26.88 -21.22 6.44
N LEU A 509 -25.72 -20.57 6.51
CA LEU A 509 -24.43 -21.13 6.07
C LEU A 509 -23.73 -21.95 7.16
N VAL A 510 -24.22 -21.95 8.40
CA VAL A 510 -23.56 -22.63 9.52
C VAL A 510 -23.83 -24.13 9.47
N ASP A 511 -22.72 -24.88 9.34
CA ASP A 511 -22.65 -26.34 9.44
C ASP A 511 -21.28 -26.74 10.04
N PRO A 512 -21.00 -28.04 10.28
CA PRO A 512 -19.72 -28.49 10.84
C PRO A 512 -18.47 -28.20 9.98
N GLN A 513 -18.63 -27.84 8.70
CA GLN A 513 -17.53 -27.52 7.79
C GLN A 513 -17.28 -26.00 7.69
N MET A 514 -18.16 -25.18 8.27
CA MET A 514 -18.05 -23.72 8.28
C MET A 514 -17.46 -23.23 9.61
N PRO A 515 -16.12 -23.09 9.72
CA PRO A 515 -15.51 -22.55 10.92
C PRO A 515 -15.88 -21.08 11.12
N ILE A 516 -16.22 -20.76 12.36
CA ILE A 516 -16.55 -19.42 12.82
C ILE A 516 -15.40 -18.91 13.70
N ILE A 517 -14.70 -17.87 13.26
CA ILE A 517 -13.67 -17.19 14.04
C ILE A 517 -14.32 -15.99 14.73
N ALA A 518 -14.12 -15.81 16.03
CA ALA A 518 -14.72 -14.70 16.77
C ALA A 518 -13.72 -14.03 17.73
N VAL A 519 -13.95 -12.75 18.00
CA VAL A 519 -13.19 -11.96 18.97
C VAL A 519 -14.10 -11.47 20.10
N ALA A 520 -13.69 -11.70 21.35
CA ALA A 520 -14.46 -11.39 22.55
C ALA A 520 -13.59 -10.64 23.58
N PRO A 521 -13.45 -9.31 23.48
CA PRO A 521 -12.92 -8.50 24.57
C PRO A 521 -13.93 -8.39 25.71
N LYS A 522 -13.48 -7.91 26.88
CA LYS A 522 -14.37 -7.50 27.97
C LYS A 522 -14.82 -6.05 27.77
N ASP A 523 -15.94 -5.85 27.08
CA ASP A 523 -16.44 -4.54 26.64
C ASP A 523 -17.92 -4.26 27.01
N GLY A 524 -18.53 -5.13 27.82
CA GLY A 524 -19.95 -5.06 28.19
C GLY A 524 -20.89 -5.68 27.14
N LEU A 525 -20.37 -6.19 26.02
CA LEU A 525 -21.13 -6.89 24.98
C LEU A 525 -20.89 -8.40 24.97
N GLU A 526 -20.09 -8.93 25.91
CA GLU A 526 -19.71 -10.34 26.01
C GLU A 526 -20.92 -11.28 26.08
N ASP A 527 -21.94 -10.96 26.88
CA ASP A 527 -23.14 -11.78 27.00
C ASP A 527 -23.94 -11.85 25.68
N LYS A 528 -23.96 -10.74 24.94
CA LYS A 528 -24.64 -10.68 23.64
C LYS A 528 -23.87 -11.46 22.59
N LEU A 529 -22.54 -11.38 22.59
CA LEU A 529 -21.70 -12.19 21.73
C LEU A 529 -21.84 -13.68 22.08
N LYS A 530 -21.79 -14.04 23.36
CA LYS A 530 -21.99 -15.41 23.85
C LYS A 530 -23.31 -15.99 23.38
N SER A 531 -24.39 -15.20 23.44
CA SER A 531 -25.69 -15.60 22.87
C SER A 531 -25.62 -15.85 21.35
N ASN A 532 -24.89 -15.05 20.59
CA ASN A 532 -24.72 -15.28 19.15
C ASN A 532 -23.86 -16.54 18.85
N LEU A 533 -22.83 -16.81 19.66
CA LEU A 533 -22.02 -18.03 19.53
C LEU A 533 -22.84 -19.29 19.88
N GLN A 534 -23.72 -19.22 20.88
CA GLN A 534 -24.64 -20.32 21.18
C GLN A 534 -25.59 -20.65 20.00
N GLU A 535 -26.01 -19.65 19.23
CA GLU A 535 -26.81 -19.87 18.01
C GLU A 535 -26.03 -20.66 16.94
N VAL A 536 -24.72 -20.41 16.82
CA VAL A 536 -23.82 -21.17 15.94
C VAL A 536 -23.66 -22.61 16.44
N LEU A 537 -23.31 -22.76 17.72
CA LEU A 537 -23.04 -24.06 18.34
C LEU A 537 -24.28 -24.97 18.31
N ALA A 538 -25.47 -24.40 18.49
CA ALA A 538 -26.75 -25.12 18.36
C ALA A 538 -27.00 -25.72 16.95
N ARG A 539 -26.22 -25.29 15.95
CA ARG A 539 -26.27 -25.79 14.56
C ARG A 539 -25.04 -26.62 14.21
N ASN A 540 -24.28 -27.06 15.22
CA ASN A 540 -23.04 -27.83 15.08
C ASN A 540 -21.93 -27.07 14.34
N GLY A 541 -21.94 -25.73 14.36
CA GLY A 541 -20.81 -24.95 13.87
C GLY A 541 -19.59 -25.08 14.79
N GLU A 542 -18.40 -25.04 14.21
CA GLU A 542 -17.13 -25.03 14.93
C GLU A 542 -16.70 -23.59 15.20
N VAL A 543 -16.48 -23.23 16.48
CA VAL A 543 -16.14 -21.87 16.90
C VAL A 543 -14.68 -21.80 17.35
N TYR A 544 -13.93 -20.84 16.81
CA TYR A 544 -12.57 -20.49 17.17
C TYR A 544 -12.56 -19.09 17.78
N LEU A 545 -12.47 -19.01 19.09
CA LEU A 545 -12.70 -17.80 19.87
C LEU A 545 -11.41 -17.26 20.47
N PHE A 546 -11.05 -16.04 20.10
CA PHE A 546 -10.07 -15.25 20.84
C PHE A 546 -10.83 -14.48 21.93
N ALA A 547 -10.62 -14.84 23.20
CA ALA A 547 -11.36 -14.29 24.33
C ALA A 547 -10.44 -13.61 25.35
N ASP A 548 -10.90 -12.51 25.93
CA ASP A 548 -10.20 -11.84 27.04
C ASP A 548 -10.03 -12.82 28.21
N GLU A 549 -8.84 -12.86 28.82
CA GLU A 549 -8.51 -13.78 29.91
C GLU A 549 -9.41 -13.64 31.15
N ARG A 550 -10.10 -12.50 31.29
CA ARG A 550 -11.07 -12.25 32.37
C ARG A 550 -12.44 -12.87 32.12
N LEU A 551 -12.71 -13.38 30.91
CA LEU A 551 -13.99 -13.99 30.53
C LEU A 551 -13.92 -15.51 30.66
N ASP A 552 -14.90 -16.11 31.33
CA ASP A 552 -15.05 -17.58 31.33
C ASP A 552 -15.92 -18.02 30.14
N MET A 553 -15.25 -18.48 29.09
CA MET A 553 -15.87 -18.96 27.84
C MET A 553 -15.78 -20.48 27.68
N ARG A 554 -15.29 -21.20 28.70
CA ARG A 554 -15.08 -22.66 28.65
C ARG A 554 -16.38 -23.47 28.73
N ASP A 555 -17.47 -22.84 29.15
CA ASP A 555 -18.80 -23.44 29.26
C ASP A 555 -19.58 -23.49 27.93
N LEU A 556 -18.97 -23.00 26.83
CA LEU A 556 -19.58 -23.02 25.49
C LEU A 556 -19.57 -24.40 24.81
N GLY A 557 -18.90 -25.40 25.41
CA GLY A 557 -18.91 -26.79 24.94
C GLY A 557 -17.74 -27.14 24.01
N ASP A 558 -17.67 -28.41 23.63
CA ASP A 558 -16.49 -29.01 22.98
C ASP A 558 -16.18 -28.46 21.58
N ASN A 559 -17.19 -27.92 20.88
CA ASN A 559 -17.04 -27.31 19.55
C ASN A 559 -16.62 -25.83 19.62
N CYS A 560 -16.27 -25.33 20.81
CA CYS A 560 -15.75 -23.98 21.02
C CYS A 560 -14.30 -24.03 21.49
N HIS A 561 -13.38 -23.78 20.56
CA HIS A 561 -11.95 -23.70 20.80
C HIS A 561 -11.60 -22.29 21.24
N VAL A 562 -11.00 -22.13 22.42
CA VAL A 562 -10.73 -20.82 23.01
C VAL A 562 -9.23 -20.59 23.15
N ILE A 563 -8.73 -19.46 22.64
CA ILE A 563 -7.41 -18.91 22.95
C ILE A 563 -7.62 -17.65 23.79
N THR A 564 -6.94 -17.59 24.94
CA THR A 564 -6.99 -16.44 25.83
C THR A 564 -6.08 -15.32 25.32
N VAL A 565 -6.61 -14.10 25.28
CA VAL A 565 -5.89 -12.87 24.97
C VAL A 565 -5.71 -12.10 26.29
N PRO A 566 -4.51 -11.58 26.59
CA PRO A 566 -4.27 -10.82 27.82
C PRO A 566 -5.22 -9.62 27.99
N GLU A 567 -5.47 -9.24 29.24
CA GLU A 567 -6.38 -8.14 29.53
C GLU A 567 -5.91 -6.78 28.98
N ILE A 568 -6.86 -6.00 28.46
CA ILE A 568 -6.67 -4.60 28.05
C ILE A 568 -8.01 -3.85 28.12
N GLU A 569 -8.00 -2.52 28.19
CA GLU A 569 -9.23 -1.72 28.11
C GLU A 569 -9.90 -1.84 26.73
N SER A 570 -11.23 -1.76 26.73
CA SER A 570 -12.08 -2.09 25.59
C SER A 570 -11.82 -1.23 24.35
N GLU A 571 -11.44 0.02 24.56
CA GLU A 571 -11.15 1.00 23.52
C GLU A 571 -9.82 0.70 22.81
N VAL A 572 -8.86 0.10 23.52
CA VAL A 572 -7.53 -0.27 23.02
C VAL A 572 -7.50 -1.71 22.48
N ALA A 573 -8.42 -2.55 22.94
CA ALA A 573 -8.58 -3.94 22.50
C ALA A 573 -8.54 -4.15 20.97
N PRO A 574 -9.13 -3.30 20.10
CA PRO A 574 -9.07 -3.51 18.66
C PRO A 574 -7.64 -3.65 18.10
N ILE A 575 -6.69 -2.93 18.68
CA ILE A 575 -5.27 -3.01 18.29
C ILE A 575 -4.68 -4.36 18.69
N LEU A 576 -4.97 -4.80 19.92
CA LEU A 576 -4.46 -6.05 20.46
C LEU A 576 -5.02 -7.27 19.72
N TYR A 577 -6.34 -7.29 19.46
CA TYR A 577 -7.03 -8.41 18.82
C TYR A 577 -6.72 -8.55 17.33
N ALA A 578 -6.17 -7.53 16.68
CA ALA A 578 -5.66 -7.66 15.32
C ALA A 578 -4.46 -8.63 15.23
N ILE A 579 -3.60 -8.65 16.25
CA ILE A 579 -2.37 -9.47 16.29
C ILE A 579 -2.65 -10.98 16.18
N PRO A 580 -3.49 -11.59 17.04
CA PRO A 580 -3.76 -13.02 16.93
C PRO A 580 -4.45 -13.39 15.62
N LEU A 581 -5.30 -12.52 15.05
CA LEU A 581 -5.94 -12.76 13.75
C LEU A 581 -4.93 -12.72 12.58
N GLN A 582 -3.93 -11.85 12.65
CA GLN A 582 -2.82 -11.81 11.69
C GLN A 582 -1.98 -13.07 11.77
N LEU A 583 -1.58 -13.49 12.98
CA LEU A 583 -0.83 -14.73 13.21
C LEU A 583 -1.62 -15.95 12.72
N PHE A 584 -2.90 -16.04 13.08
CA PHE A 584 -3.79 -17.10 12.62
C PHE A 584 -3.83 -17.17 11.09
N SER A 585 -4.07 -16.05 10.42
CA SER A 585 -4.11 -15.98 8.95
C SER A 585 -2.78 -16.41 8.32
N TYR A 586 -1.66 -15.97 8.91
CA TYR A 586 -0.31 -16.35 8.49
C TYR A 586 -0.09 -17.86 8.58
N TYR A 587 -0.37 -18.47 9.73
CA TYR A 587 -0.16 -19.91 9.92
C TYR A 587 -1.05 -20.74 8.99
N VAL A 588 -2.31 -20.34 8.80
CA VAL A 588 -3.21 -21.00 7.84
C VAL A 588 -2.66 -20.93 6.42
N ALA A 589 -2.19 -19.76 5.96
CA ALA A 589 -1.59 -19.62 4.63
C ALA A 589 -0.34 -20.51 4.46
N VAL A 590 0.53 -20.55 5.48
CA VAL A 590 1.71 -21.44 5.48
C VAL A 590 1.30 -22.92 5.38
N ARG A 591 0.26 -23.34 6.11
CA ARG A 591 -0.26 -24.72 6.05
C ARG A 591 -0.91 -25.05 4.70
N LYS A 592 -1.57 -24.09 4.05
CA LYS A 592 -2.10 -24.24 2.69
C LYS A 592 -1.02 -24.20 1.61
N GLY A 593 0.20 -23.76 1.94
CA GLY A 593 1.32 -23.69 1.01
C GLY A 593 1.19 -22.57 -0.02
N THR A 594 0.44 -21.51 0.31
CA THR A 594 0.30 -20.31 -0.53
C THR A 594 1.49 -19.37 -0.36
N ASP A 595 1.66 -18.44 -1.31
CA ASP A 595 2.67 -17.38 -1.22
C ASP A 595 2.15 -16.26 -0.31
N VAL A 596 2.69 -16.20 0.92
CA VAL A 596 2.26 -15.26 1.98
C VAL A 596 2.65 -13.82 1.67
N ASP A 597 3.86 -13.61 1.11
CA ASP A 597 4.38 -12.27 0.86
C ASP A 597 3.84 -11.70 -0.46
N GLN A 598 3.58 -12.55 -1.46
CA GLN A 598 3.15 -12.19 -2.81
C GLN A 598 1.92 -13.03 -3.25
N PRO A 599 0.75 -12.86 -2.61
CA PRO A 599 -0.47 -13.58 -2.95
C PRO A 599 -0.93 -13.31 -4.39
N ARG A 600 -1.47 -14.33 -5.08
CA ARG A 600 -1.88 -14.21 -6.49
C ARG A 600 -2.87 -13.06 -6.71
N ASN A 601 -2.79 -12.42 -7.87
CA ASN A 601 -3.67 -11.34 -8.34
C ASN A 601 -3.61 -10.02 -7.55
N LEU A 602 -2.80 -9.93 -6.50
CA LEU A 602 -2.70 -8.75 -5.65
C LEU A 602 -1.39 -7.99 -5.89
N ALA A 603 -1.33 -6.77 -5.37
CA ALA A 603 -0.14 -5.95 -5.32
C ALA A 603 -0.17 -5.13 -4.01
N LYS A 604 1.01 -4.77 -3.48
CA LYS A 604 1.10 -4.03 -2.21
C LYS A 604 0.36 -2.69 -2.22
N SER A 605 0.37 -2.00 -3.35
CA SER A 605 -0.33 -0.73 -3.54
C SER A 605 -1.04 -0.72 -4.89
N VAL A 606 -2.31 -0.30 -4.88
CA VAL A 606 -3.14 -0.07 -6.06
C VAL A 606 -3.08 1.40 -6.41
N THR A 607 -2.40 1.73 -7.51
CA THR A 607 -2.07 3.13 -7.88
C THR A 607 -2.45 3.45 -9.32
N VAL A 608 -3.25 2.57 -9.89
CA VAL A 608 -3.95 2.70 -11.15
C VAL A 608 -5.38 2.27 -10.86
N GLU A 609 -6.31 2.78 -11.65
CA GLU A 609 -7.72 2.37 -11.59
C GLU A 609 -7.93 0.94 -12.14
#